data_AF-A0A256KE88-F1
#
_entry.id   AF-A0A256KE88-F1
#
_cell.length_a   1.000
_cell.length_b   1.000
_cell.length_c   1.000
_cell.angle_alpha   90.00
_cell.angle_beta   90.00
_cell.angle_gamma   90.00
#
_symmetry.space_group_name_H-M   'P 1'
#
loop_
_entity.id
_entity.type
_entity.pdbx_description
1 polymer ?
#
loop_
_entity_poly.entity_id
_entity_poly.type
_entity_poly.pdbx_seq_one_letter_code
_entity_poly.pdbx_strand_id
1 'polypeptide(L)'
;MDLDRLYHADSTRQDGDSPEYVFGFEVRFTIQRGPRRRFRFEPRQSGPGWWRFENEWVGCRWRPVGREVVDHVDLRVTLADQRGPHER
;
A
#
# COMPACT_ATOMS: atom_id res chain seq x y z
N MET A 1 8.81 14.65 11.65
CA MET A 1 7.51 14.07 12.06
C MET A 1 7.77 12.59 12.24
N ASP A 2 7.59 12.09 13.46
CA ASP A 2 8.08 10.78 13.90
C ASP A 2 6.86 9.88 14.16
N LEU A 3 6.72 8.82 13.36
CA LEU A 3 5.54 7.94 13.38
C LEU A 3 5.51 7.04 14.63
N ASP A 4 6.66 6.80 15.27
CA ASP A 4 6.73 5.98 16.49
C ASP A 4 6.16 6.71 17.72
N ARG A 5 6.24 8.04 17.73
CA ARG A 5 5.70 8.86 18.84
C ARG A 5 4.18 8.96 18.84
N LEU A 6 3.53 8.78 17.70
CA LEU A 6 2.08 8.75 17.60
C LEU A 6 1.50 7.40 18.04
N TYR A 7 2.29 6.32 17.98
CA TYR A 7 1.82 4.97 18.32
C TYR A 7 1.93 4.65 19.83
N HIS A 8 2.83 5.30 20.56
CA HIS A 8 3.05 5.04 21.98
C HIS A 8 2.29 5.95 22.96
N ALA A 9 1.60 6.98 22.48
CA ALA A 9 0.94 7.96 23.34
C ALA A 9 -0.43 7.52 23.89
N ASP A 10 -0.99 6.40 23.43
CA ASP A 10 -2.38 6.00 23.76
C ASP A 10 -2.51 4.71 24.58
N SER A 11 -1.42 4.19 25.16
CA SER A 11 -1.46 2.95 25.97
C SER A 11 -1.97 3.14 27.42
N THR A 12 -2.78 4.17 27.70
CA THR A 12 -3.41 4.33 29.03
C THR A 12 -4.90 4.64 28.96
N ARG A 13 -5.67 3.73 28.35
CA ARG A 13 -7.02 3.31 28.80
C ARG A 13 -7.56 2.27 27.84
N GLN A 14 -7.41 1.00 28.21
CA GLN A 14 -7.97 -0.11 27.45
C GLN A 14 -9.32 -0.48 28.09
N ASP A 15 -10.32 0.38 27.87
CA ASP A 15 -11.72 -0.04 27.90
C ASP A 15 -12.04 -0.55 26.49
N GLY A 16 -12.54 -1.79 26.41
CA GLY A 16 -12.73 -2.49 25.16
C GLY A 16 -13.80 -1.85 24.28
N ASP A 17 -13.39 -1.38 23.10
CA ASP A 17 -14.07 -1.52 21.79
C ASP A 17 -13.26 -0.76 20.72
N SER A 18 -11.95 -1.04 20.61
CA SER A 18 -11.20 -0.55 19.44
C SER A 18 -11.58 -1.44 18.26
N PRO A 19 -12.18 -0.90 17.18
CA PRO A 19 -12.33 -1.69 15.97
C PRO A 19 -10.94 -2.20 15.59
N GLU A 20 -10.82 -3.48 15.26
CA GLU A 20 -9.61 -4.01 14.63
C GLU A 20 -9.34 -3.14 13.40
N TYR A 21 -8.41 -2.20 13.52
CA TYR A 21 -8.09 -1.30 12.43
C TYR A 21 -7.38 -2.12 11.36
N VAL A 22 -8.14 -2.63 10.40
CA VAL A 22 -7.58 -3.38 9.27
C VAL A 22 -7.19 -2.38 8.20
N PHE A 23 -5.93 -1.97 8.21
CA PHE A 23 -5.39 -1.03 7.24
C PHE A 23 -4.99 -1.74 5.94
N GLY A 24 -5.41 -1.19 4.80
CA GLY A 24 -4.84 -1.51 3.50
C GLY A 24 -3.59 -0.68 3.19
N PHE A 25 -2.89 -1.02 2.12
CA PHE A 25 -1.74 -0.24 1.64
C PHE A 25 -1.73 -0.09 0.12
N GLU A 26 -0.96 0.87 -0.38
CA GLU A 26 -0.84 1.16 -1.81
C GLU A 26 0.61 1.34 -2.24
N VAL A 27 0.97 0.77 -3.38
CA VAL A 27 2.25 1.00 -4.07
C VAL A 27 1.97 1.80 -5.33
N ARG A 28 2.55 3.00 -5.44
CA ARG A 28 2.44 3.87 -6.63
C ARG A 28 3.75 3.92 -7.38
N PHE A 29 3.68 3.87 -8.70
CA PHE A 29 4.86 3.92 -9.55
C PHE A 29 4.52 4.51 -10.91
N THR A 30 5.54 4.96 -11.64
CA THR A 30 5.41 5.45 -13.01
C THR A 30 6.19 4.53 -13.92
N ILE A 31 5.53 3.97 -14.93
CA ILE A 31 6.21 3.17 -15.95
C ILE A 31 7.04 4.12 -16.82
N GLN A 32 8.27 3.75 -17.17
CA GLN A 32 9.09 4.54 -18.08
C GLN A 32 8.36 4.69 -19.43
N ARG A 33 8.10 5.95 -19.84
CA ARG A 33 7.31 6.29 -21.03
C ARG A 33 5.87 5.76 -21.01
N GLY A 34 5.33 5.41 -19.85
CA GLY A 34 3.98 4.92 -19.67
C GLY A 34 3.17 5.73 -18.65
N PRO A 35 1.91 5.37 -18.43
CA PRO A 35 1.08 6.01 -17.43
C PRO A 35 1.55 5.69 -16.01
N ARG A 36 1.17 6.55 -15.06
CA ARG A 36 1.28 6.24 -13.63
C ARG A 36 0.38 5.04 -13.31
N ARG A 37 0.86 4.14 -12.48
CA ARG A 37 0.13 2.97 -11.99
C ARG A 37 0.13 2.91 -10.48
N ARG A 38 -0.84 2.19 -9.93
CA ARG A 38 -0.88 1.84 -8.52
C ARG A 38 -1.44 0.45 -8.30
N PHE A 39 -0.93 -0.21 -7.27
CA PHE A 39 -1.52 -1.41 -6.69
C PHE A 39 -2.07 -1.07 -5.31
N ARG A 40 -3.33 -1.38 -5.04
CA ARG A 40 -3.94 -1.29 -3.69
C ARG A 40 -4.21 -2.68 -3.15
N PHE A 41 -3.89 -2.87 -1.89
CA PHE A 41 -4.16 -4.08 -1.14
C PHE A 41 -5.09 -3.75 0.01
N GLU A 42 -6.28 -4.36 0.01
CA GLU A 42 -7.33 -4.09 0.99
C GLU A 42 -7.81 -5.43 1.57
N PRO A 43 -7.95 -5.56 2.90
CA PRO A 43 -8.49 -6.77 3.53
C PRO A 43 -9.88 -7.09 2.99
N ARG A 44 -10.18 -8.38 2.77
CA ARG A 44 -11.53 -8.78 2.36
C ARG A 44 -12.45 -8.82 3.57
N GLN A 45 -13.53 -8.03 3.51
CA GLN A 45 -14.60 -8.11 4.51
C GLN A 45 -15.50 -9.34 4.33
N SER A 46 -15.56 -9.91 3.12
CA SER A 46 -16.49 -10.99 2.75
C SER A 46 -15.88 -12.40 2.78
N GLY A 47 -14.66 -12.56 3.29
CA GLY A 47 -13.99 -13.86 3.35
C GLY A 47 -12.48 -13.71 3.54
N PRO A 48 -11.74 -14.83 3.55
CA PRO A 48 -10.30 -14.80 3.74
C PRO A 48 -9.58 -14.08 2.59
N GLY A 49 -8.36 -13.64 2.88
CA GLY A 49 -7.46 -13.01 1.92
C GLY A 49 -7.69 -11.52 1.74
N TRP A 50 -7.16 -11.01 0.64
CA TRP A 50 -7.04 -9.59 0.33
C TRP A 50 -7.54 -9.31 -1.09
N TRP A 51 -8.11 -8.14 -1.30
CA TRP A 51 -8.26 -7.59 -2.64
C TRP A 51 -6.95 -6.96 -3.09
N ARG A 52 -6.48 -7.35 -4.27
CA ARG A 52 -5.49 -6.60 -5.06
C ARG A 52 -6.21 -5.83 -6.15
N PHE A 53 -6.09 -4.51 -6.17
CA PHE A 53 -6.57 -3.65 -7.25
C PHE A 53 -5.41 -3.09 -8.04
N GLU A 54 -5.47 -3.20 -9.36
CA GLU A 54 -4.58 -2.49 -10.26
C GLU A 54 -5.32 -1.31 -10.90
N ASN A 55 -4.75 -0.11 -10.79
CA ASN A 55 -5.29 1.07 -11.45
C ASN A 55 -4.23 1.81 -12.24
N GLU A 56 -4.66 2.40 -13.35
CA GLU A 56 -3.86 3.23 -14.24
C GLU A 56 -4.37 4.67 -14.21
N TRP A 57 -3.47 5.65 -14.20
CA TRP A 57 -3.84 7.06 -14.29
C TRP A 57 -4.13 7.44 -15.73
N VAL A 58 -5.34 7.93 -16.01
CA VAL A 58 -5.77 8.34 -17.36
C VAL A 58 -5.80 9.86 -17.56
N GLY A 59 -4.99 10.60 -16.80
CA GLY A 59 -4.86 12.06 -16.90
C GLY A 59 -5.63 12.83 -15.83
N CYS A 60 -6.84 12.39 -15.46
CA CYS A 60 -7.67 13.06 -14.44
C CYS A 60 -8.16 12.14 -13.31
N ARG A 61 -8.08 10.82 -13.49
CA ARG A 61 -8.56 9.83 -12.51
C ARG A 61 -7.80 8.52 -12.62
N TRP A 62 -7.90 7.72 -11.58
CA TRP A 62 -7.49 6.31 -11.59
C TRP A 62 -8.59 5.48 -12.27
N ARG A 63 -8.22 4.75 -13.32
CA ARG A 63 -9.08 3.76 -14.00
C ARG A 63 -8.71 2.36 -13.52
N PRO A 64 -9.65 1.53 -13.05
CA PRO A 64 -9.37 0.14 -12.74
C PRO A 64 -9.04 -0.63 -14.01
N VAL A 65 -7.96 -1.42 -13.95
CA VAL A 65 -7.52 -2.28 -15.06
C VAL A 65 -7.32 -3.73 -14.64
N GLY A 66 -7.30 -4.01 -13.33
CA GLY A 66 -7.27 -5.37 -12.78
C GLY A 66 -7.82 -5.42 -11.36
N ARG A 67 -8.39 -6.57 -10.99
CA ARG A 67 -8.83 -6.89 -9.64
C ARG A 67 -8.73 -8.40 -9.40
N GLU A 68 -8.20 -8.78 -8.25
CA GLU A 68 -8.00 -10.18 -7.89
C GLU A 68 -8.08 -10.39 -6.37
N VAL A 69 -8.51 -11.59 -5.95
CA VAL A 69 -8.39 -12.03 -4.56
C VAL A 69 -7.04 -12.74 -4.39
N VAL A 70 -6.26 -12.35 -3.39
CA VAL A 70 -4.99 -12.99 -3.05
C VAL A 70 -5.05 -13.51 -1.62
N ASP A 71 -4.52 -14.70 -1.38
CA ASP A 71 -4.60 -15.33 -0.05
C ASP A 71 -3.67 -14.67 0.98
N HIS A 72 -2.51 -14.19 0.52
CA HIS A 72 -1.48 -13.60 1.38
C HIS A 72 -0.78 -12.44 0.67
N VAL A 73 -0.33 -11.45 1.46
CA VAL A 73 0.40 -10.27 1.00
C VAL A 73 1.54 -9.99 1.96
N ASP A 74 2.76 -9.91 1.44
CA ASP A 74 3.98 -9.56 2.18
C ASP A 74 4.64 -8.36 1.49
N LEU A 75 4.87 -7.27 2.23
CA LEU A 75 5.56 -6.08 1.73
C LEU A 75 6.95 -5.99 2.34
N ARG A 76 7.97 -6.16 1.50
CA ARG A 76 9.37 -5.98 1.90
C ARG A 76 9.94 -4.70 1.30
N VAL A 77 10.36 -3.80 2.17
CA VAL A 77 11.12 -2.61 1.78
C VAL A 77 12.60 -2.88 2.03
N THR A 78 13.41 -2.70 1.00
CA THR A 78 14.87 -2.84 1.09
C THR A 78 15.54 -1.54 0.66
N LEU A 79 16.76 -1.32 1.14
CA LEU A 79 17.56 -0.19 0.69
C LEU A 79 18.01 -0.44 -0.75
N ALA A 80 17.76 0.52 -1.64
CA ALA A 80 18.34 0.49 -2.97
C ALA A 80 19.83 0.86 -2.89
N ASP A 81 20.70 0.09 -3.53
CA ASP A 81 22.10 0.47 -3.72
C ASP A 81 22.15 1.70 -4.64
N GLN A 82 22.70 2.82 -4.16
CA GLN A 82 22.72 4.10 -4.88
C GLN A 82 23.89 4.23 -5.86
N ARG A 83 24.36 3.14 -6.48
CA ARG A 83 25.35 3.25 -7.57
C ARG A 83 24.67 3.88 -8.79
N GLY A 84 24.75 5.21 -8.85
CA GLY A 84 24.21 6.01 -9.94
C GLY A 84 24.75 5.56 -11.29
N PRO A 85 24.01 5.82 -12.38
CA PRO A 85 24.50 5.56 -13.72
C PRO A 85 25.80 6.35 -13.92
N HIS A 86 26.89 5.65 -14.18
CA HIS A 86 28.13 6.24 -14.66
C HIS A 86 27.82 7.01 -15.95
N GLU A 87 27.80 8.34 -15.87
CA GLU A 87 27.89 9.20 -17.06
C GLU A 87 29.24 8.93 -17.74
N ARG A 88 29.18 8.66 -19.05
CA ARG A 88 30.31 8.70 -19.98
C ARG A 88 30.00 9.72 -21.04
#